data_AF-A0A0F9E1T6-F1
#
_entry.id   AF-A0A0F9E1T6-F1
#
_cell.length_a   1.000
_cell.length_b   1.000
_cell.length_c   1.000
_cell.angle_alpha   90.00
_cell.angle_beta   90.00
_cell.angle_gamma   90.00
#
_symmetry.space_group_name_H-M   'P 1'
#
loop_
_entity.id
_entity.type
_entity.pdbx_description
1 polymer ?
#
loop_
_entity_poly.entity_id
_entity_poly.type
_entity_poly.pdbx_seq_one_letter_code
_entity_poly.pdbx_strand_id
1 'polypeptide(L)' 'MKRQLGNWIRAYMEYTLDTESPDTYHFWTALTMLGASTKRQVWLDMKMLGPVFPNFYVILVGPSGARKSAAAGIGVR' A
#
# COMPACT_ATOMS: atom_id res chain seq x y z
N MET A 1 -19.28 12.17 9.65
CA MET A 1 -17.94 12.56 9.19
C MET A 1 -17.89 12.40 7.66
N LYS A 2 -17.43 13.41 6.91
CA LYS A 2 -17.35 13.34 5.43
C LYS A 2 -15.98 12.81 4.99
N ARG A 3 -15.95 11.99 3.92
CA ARG A 3 -14.71 11.49 3.30
C ARG A 3 -13.84 12.68 2.85
N GLN A 4 -12.58 12.71 3.29
CA GLN A 4 -11.62 13.78 2.97
C GLN A 4 -10.90 13.54 1.64
N LEU A 5 -10.60 12.28 1.31
CA LEU A 5 -9.86 11.89 0.11
C LEU A 5 -10.75 11.01 -0.78
N GLY A 6 -10.87 11.36 -2.06
CA GLY A 6 -11.67 10.59 -3.03
C GLY A 6 -11.12 9.18 -3.26
N ASN A 7 -9.80 9.09 -3.47
CA ASN A 7 -9.03 7.85 -3.58
C ASN A 7 -7.76 7.97 -2.74
N TRP A 8 -7.64 7.11 -1.73
CA TRP A 8 -6.54 7.17 -0.76
C TRP A 8 -5.19 6.76 -1.38
N ILE A 9 -5.15 5.75 -2.25
CA ILE A 9 -3.91 5.32 -2.92
C ILE A 9 -3.38 6.44 -3.80
N ARG A 10 -4.25 7.10 -4.58
CA ARG A 10 -3.85 8.23 -5.43
C ARG A 10 -3.29 9.39 -4.60
N ALA A 11 -3.96 9.73 -3.50
CA ALA A 11 -3.47 10.77 -2.59
C ALA A 11 -2.12 10.41 -1.95
N TYR A 12 -1.89 9.14 -1.62
CA TYR A 12 -0.59 8.67 -1.14
C TYR A 12 0.50 8.80 -2.21
N MET A 13 0.22 8.41 -3.45
CA MET A 13 1.17 8.55 -4.56
C MET A 13 1.52 10.02 -4.83
N GLU A 14 0.54 10.92 -4.75
CA GLU A 14 0.76 12.37 -4.85
C GLU A 14 1.59 12.89 -3.67
N TYR A 15 1.38 12.37 -2.46
CA TYR A 15 2.16 12.71 -1.27
C TYR A 15 3.63 12.26 -1.35
N THR A 16 3.91 11.13 -2.01
CA THR A 16 5.29 10.59 -2.13
C THR A 16 6.00 10.96 -3.42
N LEU A 17 5.37 11.77 -4.29
CA LEU A 17 5.87 12.11 -5.63
C LEU A 17 7.28 12.70 -5.63
N ASP A 18 7.60 13.56 -4.66
CA ASP A 18 8.89 14.25 -4.57
C ASP A 18 10.00 13.42 -3.89
N THR A 19 9.76 12.13 -3.66
CA THR A 19 10.77 11.24 -3.07
C THR A 19 11.60 10.54 -4.14
N GLU A 20 12.85 10.24 -3.81
CA GLU A 20 13.83 9.59 -4.70
C GLU A 20 13.56 8.09 -4.98
N SER A 21 12.58 7.49 -4.31
CA SER A 21 12.21 6.09 -4.50
C SER A 21 11.30 5.94 -5.73
N PRO A 22 11.47 4.87 -6.53
CA PRO A 22 10.53 4.57 -7.62
C PRO A 22 9.07 4.47 -7.17
N ASP A 23 8.16 5.01 -7.98
CA ASP A 23 6.70 4.96 -7.76
C ASP A 23 6.17 3.56 -7.46
N THR A 24 6.73 2.54 -8.11
CA THR A 24 6.34 1.15 -7.89
C THR A 24 6.52 0.74 -6.42
N TYR A 25 7.57 1.22 -5.75
CA TYR A 25 7.78 0.93 -4.33
C TYR A 25 6.70 1.57 -3.46
N HIS A 26 6.36 2.82 -3.74
CA HIS A 26 5.28 3.54 -3.05
C HIS A 26 3.93 2.91 -3.26
N PHE A 27 3.60 2.51 -4.49
CA PHE A 27 2.34 1.84 -4.78
C PHE A 27 2.16 0.57 -3.94
N TRP A 28 3.21 -0.25 -3.88
CA TRP A 28 3.21 -1.48 -3.09
C TRP A 28 3.21 -1.23 -1.58
N THR A 29 3.90 -0.20 -1.12
CA THR A 29 3.82 0.25 0.29
C THR A 29 2.40 0.70 0.64
N ALA A 30 1.77 1.54 -0.19
CA ALA A 30 0.40 2.01 -0.01
C ALA A 30 -0.60 0.86 0.06
N LEU A 31 -0.49 -0.09 -0.87
CA LEU A 31 -1.38 -1.25 -0.90
C LEU A 31 -1.24 -2.10 0.37
N THR A 32 0.00 -2.30 0.83
CA THR A 32 0.28 -3.04 2.06
C THR A 32 -0.33 -2.35 3.28
N MET A 33 -0.20 -1.02 3.40
CA MET A 33 -0.84 -0.24 4.46
C MET A 33 -2.36 -0.36 4.44
N LEU A 34 -2.96 -0.29 3.24
CA LEU A 34 -4.40 -0.38 3.09
C LEU A 34 -4.91 -1.76 3.53
N GLY A 35 -4.25 -2.84 3.09
CA GLY A 35 -4.54 -4.20 3.55
C GLY A 35 -4.43 -4.35 5.07
N ALA A 36 -3.33 -3.86 5.65
CA ALA A 36 -3.12 -3.91 7.10
C ALA A 36 -4.18 -3.12 7.89
N SER A 37 -4.60 -1.96 7.39
CA SER A 37 -5.60 -1.10 8.04
C SER A 37 -7.02 -1.67 8.00
N THR A 38 -7.37 -2.42 6.95
CA THR A 38 -8.72 -2.95 6.72
C THR A 38 -9.02 -4.21 7.54
N LYS A 39 -8.00 -4.95 7.99
CA LYS A 39 -8.15 -6.14 8.86
C LYS A 39 -9.16 -7.14 8.26
N ARG A 40 -10.12 -7.61 9.06
CA ARG A 40 -11.23 -8.49 8.62
C ARG A 40 -12.53 -7.74 8.32
N GLN A 41 -12.45 -6.44 8.02
CA GLN A 41 -13.64 -5.60 7.78
C GLN A 41 -13.95 -5.44 6.29
N VAL A 42 -12.98 -5.73 5.41
CA VAL A 42 -13.14 -5.67 3.95
C VAL A 42 -12.69 -7.01 3.38
N TRP A 43 -13.51 -7.60 2.54
CA TRP A 43 -13.20 -8.86 1.85
C TRP A 43 -13.80 -8.87 0.46
N LEU A 44 -13.22 -9.71 -0.39
CA LEU A 44 -13.81 -10.12 -1.66
C LEU A 44 -14.50 -11.46 -1.46
N ASP A 45 -15.77 -11.55 -1.84
CA ASP A 45 -16.50 -12.83 -1.80
C ASP A 45 -16.17 -13.64 -3.06
N MET A 46 -15.39 -14.71 -2.89
CA MET A 46 -15.02 -15.63 -3.96
C MET A 46 -15.93 -16.86 -4.06
N LYS A 47 -17.18 -16.77 -3.58
CA LYS A 47 -18.20 -17.84 -3.61
C LYS A 47 -17.66 -19.13 -2.99
N MET A 48 -17.23 -20.08 -3.83
CA MET A 48 -16.75 -21.40 -3.41
C MET A 48 -15.49 -21.35 -2.54
N LEU A 49 -14.67 -20.31 -2.69
CA LEU A 49 -13.43 -20.15 -1.92
C LEU A 49 -13.62 -19.38 -0.60
N GLY A 50 -14.82 -18.82 -0.38
CA GLY A 50 -15.11 -17.99 0.79
C GLY A 50 -14.52 -16.57 0.71
N PRO A 51 -14.52 -15.83 1.84
CA PRO A 51 -14.06 -14.45 1.89
C PRO A 51 -12.53 -14.36 1.81
N VAL A 52 -12.04 -13.57 0.84
CA VAL A 52 -10.61 -13.25 0.70
C VAL A 52 -10.34 -11.87 1.25
N PHE A 53 -9.53 -11.82 2.30
CA PHE A 53 -9.10 -10.58 2.93
C PHE A 53 -7.85 -10.02 2.26
N PRO A 54 -7.68 -8.69 2.23
CA PRO A 54 -6.49 -8.04 1.69
C PRO A 54 -5.29 -8.20 2.65
N ASN A 55 -4.72 -9.40 2.70
CA ASN A 55 -3.52 -9.71 3.48
C ASN A 55 -2.30 -9.78 2.55
N PHE A 56 -1.63 -8.64 2.37
CA PHE A 56 -0.52 -8.51 1.43
C PHE A 56 0.82 -8.80 2.12
N TYR A 57 1.59 -9.72 1.55
CA TYR A 57 2.99 -9.97 1.89
C TYR A 57 3.86 -9.47 0.74
N VAL A 58 4.42 -8.27 0.89
CA VAL A 58 5.15 -7.60 -0.19
C VAL A 58 6.62 -7.45 0.15
N ILE A 59 7.49 -7.76 -0.82
CA ILE A 59 8.93 -7.58 -0.73
C ILE A 59 9.35 -6.64 -1.85
N LEU A 60 10.03 -5.54 -1.49
CA LEU A 60 10.60 -4.61 -2.46
C LEU A 60 11.99 -5.11 -2.91
N VAL A 61 12.17 -5.32 -4.21
CA VAL A 61 13.41 -5.85 -4.80
C VAL A 61 13.97 -4.86 -5.82
N GLY A 62 15.29 -4.75 -5.86
CA GLY A 62 16.00 -3.87 -6.79
C GLY A 62 17.45 -3.61 -6.37
N PRO A 63 18.22 -2.88 -7.19
CA PRO A 63 19.64 -2.63 -6.95
C PRO A 63 19.89 -1.91 -5.62
N SER A 64 21.12 -1.98 -5.12
CA SER A 64 21.54 -1.17 -3.97
C SER A 64 21.35 0.31 -4.27
N GLY A 65 21.04 1.11 -3.25
CA GLY A 65 20.78 2.54 -3.43
C GLY A 65 19.40 2.90 -4.00
N ALA A 66 18.57 1.94 -4.43
CA ALA A 66 17.22 2.21 -4.95
C ALA A 66 16.19 2.67 -3.89
N ARG A 67 16.63 3.05 -2.68
CA ARG A 67 15.78 3.63 -1.62
C ARG A 67 14.59 2.77 -1.17
N LYS A 68 14.64 1.46 -1.39
CA LYS A 68 13.65 0.45 -0.95
C LYS A 68 13.21 0.61 0.51
N SER A 69 14.17 0.69 1.42
CA SER A 69 13.90 0.84 2.86
C SER A 69 13.29 2.20 3.21
N ALA A 70 13.61 3.25 2.44
CA ALA A 70 13.03 4.57 2.64
C ALA A 70 11.55 4.58 2.24
N ALA A 71 11.20 4.02 1.07
CA ALA A 71 9.81 3.86 0.65
C ALA A 71 8.99 3.03 1.66
N ALA A 72 9.49 1.85 2.03
CA ALA A 72 8.82 1.02 3.03
C ALA A 72 8.66 1.72 4.38
N GLY A 73 9.69 2.49 4.79
CA GLY A 73 9.69 3.23 6.05
C GLY A 73 8.58 4.29 6.15
N ILE A 74 8.16 4.89 5.03
CA ILE A 74 7.03 5.85 5.03
C ILE A 74 5.73 5.17 5.46
N GLY A 75 5.53 3.89 5.13
CA GLY A 75 4.31 3.17 5.48
C GLY A 75 4.30 2.54 6.87
N VAL A 76 5.43 2.54 7.57
CA VAL A 76 5.58 1.95 8.92
C VAL A 76 5.68 3.03 10.00
N ARG A 77 6.09 4.25 9.64
CA ARG A 77 6.14 5.41 10.54
C ARG A 77 4.74 6.00 10.76
#